data_AF-A0A409X696-F1
#
_entry.id   AF-A0A409X696-F1
#
_cell.length_a   1.000
_cell.length_b   1.000
_cell.length_c   1.000
_cell.angle_alpha   90.00
_cell.angle_beta   90.00
_cell.angle_gamma   90.00
#
_symmetry.space_group_name_H-M   'P 1'
#
loop_
_entity.id
_entity.type
_entity.pdbx_description
1 polymer ?
#
loop_
_entity_poly.entity_id
_entity_poly.type
_entity_poly.pdbx_seq_one_letter_code
_entity_poly.pdbx_strand_id
1 'polypeptide(L)'
;MACAKSPLGENSPIELDDIRPRPRQDCEANLTALDSENQFREQWERAMTWLVKAWSITCTGCIILLPFPLGFFQIPGIDGNIYARTAVLSMFICSGIGLMTAGFYLQLKGKFKSKGFMKEWMRASQGLRNRDAVDFWTCLCLPVSLFAWAMFFCIVTLLVIIMRINPTNEMEFNQKQVQAWHISSIIFLVTLTVGQVVQVYRFGKLLPPLTGTTKGTSLFLLPVTTPQSCGWFFRNWCWCWFKYFQVRFRAGVLDERRTGGNMLRYQTVSRYKTGELRHHPRKNG
;
A
#
# COMPACT_ATOMS: atom_id res chain seq x y z
N MET A 1 16.86 -39.36 53.91
CA MET A 1 16.82 -38.07 54.64
C MET A 1 16.05 -37.08 53.76
N ALA A 2 14.97 -36.41 54.14
CA ALA A 2 14.19 -36.38 55.38
C ALA A 2 12.72 -36.10 55.00
N CYS A 3 11.81 -36.66 55.78
CA CYS A 3 10.35 -36.51 55.72
C CYS A 3 9.87 -35.15 56.26
N ALA A 4 8.73 -34.68 55.73
CA ALA A 4 7.66 -33.94 56.42
C ALA A 4 6.42 -34.04 55.50
N LYS A 5 5.25 -34.62 55.78
CA LYS A 5 4.40 -34.93 56.94
C LYS A 5 3.53 -33.77 57.49
N SER A 6 2.34 -33.63 56.85
CA SER A 6 0.98 -33.28 57.36
C SER A 6 0.75 -31.86 57.93
N PRO A 7 -0.49 -31.28 57.92
CA PRO A 7 -1.83 -31.87 58.17
C PRO A 7 -2.91 -31.51 57.11
N LEU A 8 -3.83 -32.38 56.70
CA LEU A 8 -5.01 -32.91 57.38
C LEU A 8 -5.93 -31.85 58.01
N GLY A 9 -7.04 -31.56 57.32
CA GLY A 9 -8.26 -31.08 57.95
C GLY A 9 -8.78 -29.73 57.45
N GLU A 10 -9.59 -29.74 56.40
CA GLU A 10 -10.82 -28.93 56.40
C GLU A 10 -11.82 -29.53 55.40
N ASN A 11 -12.80 -30.25 55.94
CA ASN A 11 -13.95 -30.72 55.18
C ASN A 11 -14.88 -29.52 54.98
N SER A 12 -14.67 -28.78 53.89
CA SER A 12 -15.65 -27.79 53.44
C SER A 12 -16.93 -28.52 53.01
N PRO A 13 -18.11 -28.01 53.40
CA PRO A 13 -19.38 -28.59 52.98
C PRO A 13 -19.43 -28.57 51.45
N ILE A 14 -19.80 -29.71 50.87
CA ILE A 14 -20.13 -29.85 49.45
C ILE A 14 -21.37 -28.99 49.23
N GLU A 15 -21.14 -27.71 48.93
CA GLU A 15 -22.12 -26.82 48.34
C GLU A 15 -22.36 -27.40 46.95
N LEU A 16 -23.49 -28.09 46.82
CA LEU A 16 -24.02 -28.59 45.56
C LEU A 16 -24.42 -27.37 44.74
N ASP A 17 -23.40 -26.67 44.23
CA ASP A 17 -23.52 -25.45 43.48
C ASP A 17 -24.30 -25.79 42.22
N ASP A 18 -25.48 -25.20 42.15
CA ASP A 18 -26.51 -25.39 41.15
C ASP A 18 -25.84 -25.33 39.77
N ILE A 19 -25.73 -26.49 39.09
CA ILE A 19 -25.22 -26.59 37.72
C ILE A 19 -26.27 -25.93 36.83
N ARG A 20 -26.35 -24.62 36.91
CA ARG A 20 -27.11 -23.79 36.00
C ARG A 20 -26.34 -23.89 34.69
N PRO A 21 -26.89 -24.55 33.66
CA PRO A 21 -26.23 -24.56 32.38
C PRO A 21 -26.01 -23.09 31.99
N ARG A 22 -24.82 -22.74 31.49
CA ARG A 22 -24.60 -21.47 30.78
C ARG A 22 -24.87 -21.70 29.28
N PRO A 23 -26.12 -21.82 28.79
CA PRO A 23 -26.37 -21.74 27.36
C PRO A 23 -26.54 -20.26 27.04
N ARG A 24 -25.55 -19.63 26.37
CA ARG A 24 -25.74 -18.55 25.36
C ARG A 24 -24.53 -17.66 25.15
N GLN A 25 -23.59 -17.57 26.08
CA GLN A 25 -22.50 -16.60 25.97
C GLN A 25 -21.53 -16.90 24.80
N ASP A 26 -21.32 -18.18 24.47
CA ASP A 26 -20.46 -18.58 23.35
C ASP A 26 -21.12 -18.30 21.98
N CYS A 27 -22.44 -18.20 21.93
CA CYS A 27 -23.17 -17.96 20.67
C CYS A 27 -23.07 -16.48 20.25
N GLU A 28 -23.12 -15.55 21.20
CA GLU A 28 -22.97 -14.11 20.94
C GLU A 28 -21.53 -13.74 20.55
N ALA A 29 -20.53 -14.37 21.17
CA ALA A 29 -19.13 -14.17 20.82
C ALA A 29 -18.83 -14.61 19.36
N ASN A 30 -19.41 -15.71 18.91
CA ASN A 30 -19.25 -16.19 17.53
C ASN A 30 -19.95 -15.28 16.51
N LEU A 31 -21.13 -14.75 16.85
CA LEU A 31 -21.87 -13.87 15.94
C LEU A 31 -21.14 -12.53 15.74
N THR A 32 -20.60 -11.96 16.81
CA THR A 32 -19.83 -10.69 16.74
C THR A 32 -18.52 -10.86 15.98
N ALA A 33 -17.83 -11.99 16.14
CA ALA A 33 -16.63 -12.31 15.36
C ALA A 33 -16.93 -12.39 13.86
N LEU A 34 -18.02 -13.05 13.46
CA LEU A 34 -18.43 -13.19 12.07
C LEU A 34 -18.80 -11.84 11.43
N ASP A 35 -19.53 -10.99 12.14
CA ASP A 35 -19.90 -9.65 11.66
C ASP A 35 -18.66 -8.77 11.42
N SER A 36 -17.68 -8.84 12.32
CA SER A 36 -16.41 -8.12 12.16
C SER A 36 -15.59 -8.57 10.95
N GLU A 37 -15.59 -9.87 10.62
CA GLU A 37 -14.90 -10.42 9.46
C GLU A 37 -15.55 -9.97 8.15
N ASN A 38 -16.89 -9.95 8.10
CA ASN A 38 -17.64 -9.49 6.95
C ASN A 38 -17.40 -7.99 6.68
N GLN A 39 -17.47 -7.15 7.72
CA GLN A 39 -17.20 -5.71 7.60
C GLN A 39 -15.79 -5.45 7.06
N PHE A 40 -14.80 -6.19 7.54
CA PHE A 40 -13.42 -6.07 7.06
C PHE A 40 -13.27 -6.47 5.60
N ARG A 41 -13.94 -7.55 5.19
CA ARG A 41 -13.90 -8.05 3.81
C ARG A 41 -14.46 -7.02 2.82
N GLU A 42 -15.56 -6.37 3.17
CA GLU A 42 -16.13 -5.28 2.37
C GLU A 42 -15.18 -4.08 2.25
N GLN A 43 -14.56 -3.67 3.36
CA GLN A 43 -13.57 -2.60 3.37
C GLN A 43 -12.36 -2.95 2.49
N TRP A 44 -11.89 -4.19 2.55
CA TRP A 44 -10.79 -4.69 1.74
C TRP A 44 -11.11 -4.64 0.24
N GLU A 45 -12.29 -5.14 -0.16
CA GLU A 45 -12.69 -5.13 -1.58
C GLU A 45 -12.78 -3.71 -2.14
N ARG A 46 -13.29 -2.77 -1.33
CA ARG A 46 -13.31 -1.35 -1.71
C ARG A 46 -11.91 -0.77 -1.83
N ALA A 47 -11.06 -0.96 -0.81
CA ALA A 47 -9.67 -0.51 -0.81
C ALA A 47 -8.92 -1.01 -2.03
N MET A 48 -9.09 -2.30 -2.34
CA MET A 48 -8.39 -2.95 -3.42
C MET A 48 -8.90 -2.49 -4.80
N THR A 49 -10.19 -2.20 -4.92
CA THR A 49 -10.75 -1.58 -6.13
C THR A 49 -10.12 -0.21 -6.39
N TRP A 50 -9.92 0.61 -5.35
CA TRP A 50 -9.22 1.90 -5.47
C TRP A 50 -7.75 1.74 -5.86
N LEU A 51 -7.05 0.79 -5.24
CA LEU A 51 -5.64 0.51 -5.55
C LEU A 51 -5.45 0.02 -6.98
N VAL A 52 -6.29 -0.90 -7.45
CA VAL A 52 -6.27 -1.37 -8.84
C VAL A 52 -6.52 -0.21 -9.82
N LYS A 53 -7.47 0.68 -9.51
CA LYS A 53 -7.70 1.89 -10.32
C LYS A 53 -6.46 2.77 -10.34
N ALA A 54 -5.85 3.03 -9.19
CA ALA A 54 -4.62 3.81 -9.09
C ALA A 54 -3.48 3.19 -9.91
N TRP A 55 -3.25 1.88 -9.82
CA TRP A 55 -2.25 1.18 -10.61
C TRP A 55 -2.53 1.22 -12.11
N SER A 56 -3.79 1.13 -12.52
CA SER A 56 -4.18 1.28 -13.91
C SER A 56 -3.90 2.69 -14.43
N ILE A 57 -4.23 3.73 -13.66
CA ILE A 57 -3.92 5.13 -14.00
C ILE A 57 -2.41 5.33 -14.11
N THR A 58 -1.66 4.80 -13.14
CA THR A 58 -0.19 4.82 -13.16
C THR A 58 0.36 4.12 -14.41
N CYS A 59 -0.16 2.95 -14.76
CA CYS A 59 0.24 2.21 -15.96
C CYS A 59 0.01 3.02 -17.23
N THR A 60 -1.20 3.58 -17.40
CA THR A 60 -1.54 4.46 -18.52
C THR A 60 -0.64 5.69 -18.55
N GLY A 61 -0.37 6.31 -17.40
CA GLY A 61 0.53 7.44 -17.27
C GLY A 61 1.96 7.11 -17.70
N CYS A 62 2.51 5.96 -17.30
CA CYS A 62 3.83 5.52 -17.75
C CYS A 62 3.87 5.28 -19.27
N ILE A 63 2.82 4.68 -19.86
CA ILE A 63 2.72 4.49 -21.32
C ILE A 63 2.74 5.83 -22.04
N ILE A 64 1.99 6.82 -21.54
CA ILE A 64 1.97 8.18 -22.10
C ILE A 64 3.31 8.89 -21.94
N LEU A 65 4.04 8.63 -20.85
CA LEU A 65 5.35 9.23 -20.60
C LEU A 65 6.48 8.61 -21.43
N LEU A 66 6.40 7.34 -21.83
CA LEU A 66 7.45 6.65 -22.61
C LEU A 66 7.87 7.33 -23.93
N PRO A 67 6.99 7.97 -24.73
CA PRO A 67 7.41 8.69 -25.93
C PRO A 67 8.13 10.02 -25.65
N PHE A 68 7.94 10.64 -24.48
CA PHE A 68 8.57 11.93 -24.17
C PHE A 68 10.11 11.87 -24.17
N PRO A 69 10.76 10.89 -23.49
CA PRO A 69 12.20 10.75 -23.54
C PRO A 69 12.72 10.58 -24.97
N LEU A 70 12.01 9.81 -25.79
CA LEU A 70 12.36 9.56 -27.19
C LEU A 70 12.27 10.84 -28.02
N GLY A 71 11.22 11.65 -27.80
CA GLY A 71 11.08 12.96 -28.44
C GLY A 71 12.20 13.92 -28.04
N PHE A 72 12.60 13.92 -26.77
CA PHE A 72 13.71 14.78 -26.33
C PHE A 72 15.03 14.40 -27.00
N PHE A 73 15.33 13.11 -27.20
CA PHE A 73 16.53 12.70 -27.93
C PHE A 73 16.60 13.19 -29.37
N GLN A 74 15.47 13.57 -29.98
CA GLN A 74 15.43 14.12 -31.34
C GLN A 74 15.77 15.62 -31.41
N ILE A 75 15.75 16.34 -30.29
CA ILE A 75 15.98 17.79 -30.27
C ILE A 75 17.50 18.07 -30.37
N PRO A 76 17.98 18.68 -31.46
CA PRO A 76 19.38 19.05 -31.58
C PRO A 76 19.77 20.05 -30.48
N GLY A 77 20.86 19.77 -29.78
CA GLY A 77 21.35 20.59 -28.66
C GLY A 77 21.19 19.95 -27.28
N ILE A 78 20.35 18.91 -27.13
CA ILE A 78 20.34 18.09 -25.91
C ILE A 78 21.66 17.31 -25.77
N ASP A 79 22.32 17.02 -26.89
CA ASP A 79 23.57 16.27 -26.91
C ASP A 79 24.73 16.94 -26.19
N GLY A 80 24.73 18.27 -26.15
CA GLY A 80 25.73 19.05 -25.43
C GLY A 80 25.46 19.14 -23.92
N ASN A 81 24.28 18.73 -23.44
CA ASN A 81 23.89 18.90 -22.04
C ASN A 81 23.65 17.55 -21.34
N ILE A 82 24.64 17.16 -20.54
CA ILE A 82 24.62 15.90 -19.81
C ILE A 82 23.50 15.86 -18.76
N TYR A 83 23.04 17.00 -18.21
CA TYR A 83 21.88 17.01 -17.31
C TYR A 83 20.60 16.64 -18.00
N ALA A 84 20.35 17.24 -19.17
CA ALA A 84 19.16 16.94 -19.95
C ALA A 84 19.16 15.44 -20.33
N ARG A 85 20.30 14.91 -20.80
CA ARG A 85 20.45 13.47 -21.10
C ARG A 85 20.19 12.58 -19.88
N THR A 86 20.79 12.89 -18.73
CA THR A 86 20.65 12.08 -17.51
C THR A 86 19.24 12.15 -16.91
N ALA A 87 18.58 13.31 -16.97
CA ALA A 87 17.19 13.47 -16.56
C ALA A 87 16.23 12.70 -17.50
N VAL A 88 16.44 12.80 -18.81
CA VAL A 88 15.69 12.05 -19.84
C VAL A 88 15.86 10.54 -19.66
N LEU A 89 17.09 10.06 -19.44
CA LEU A 89 17.37 8.64 -19.16
C LEU A 89 16.72 8.19 -17.84
N SER A 90 16.80 9.01 -16.78
CA SER A 90 16.17 8.71 -15.50
C SER A 90 14.65 8.61 -15.63
N MET A 91 14.03 9.52 -16.39
CA MET A 91 12.61 9.49 -16.71
C MET A 91 12.24 8.22 -17.49
N PHE A 92 13.02 7.84 -18.50
CA PHE A 92 12.80 6.63 -19.29
C PHE A 92 12.89 5.37 -18.42
N ILE A 93 13.96 5.23 -17.63
CA ILE A 93 14.17 4.09 -16.72
C ILE A 93 13.05 4.03 -15.67
N CYS A 94 12.70 5.16 -15.06
CA CYS A 94 11.66 5.23 -14.03
C CYS A 94 10.27 4.90 -14.60
N SER A 95 9.94 5.40 -15.79
CA SER A 95 8.70 5.07 -16.49
C SER A 95 8.65 3.59 -16.88
N GLY A 96 9.74 3.04 -17.42
CA GLY A 96 9.83 1.63 -17.80
C GLY A 96 9.66 0.68 -16.61
N ILE A 97 10.39 0.90 -15.51
CA ILE A 97 10.27 0.09 -14.29
C ILE A 97 8.88 0.28 -13.65
N GLY A 98 8.36 1.52 -13.64
CA GLY A 98 7.01 1.81 -13.18
C GLY A 98 5.94 1.06 -13.97
N LEU A 99 6.08 0.99 -15.29
CA LEU A 99 5.20 0.25 -16.19
C LEU A 99 5.28 -1.26 -15.94
N MET A 100 6.49 -1.82 -15.88
CA MET A 100 6.68 -3.26 -15.59
C MET A 100 6.06 -3.63 -14.23
N THR A 101 6.32 -2.81 -13.21
CA THR A 101 5.82 -3.04 -11.85
C THR A 101 4.30 -2.92 -11.82
N ALA A 102 3.71 -1.85 -12.36
CA ALA A 102 2.26 -1.66 -12.39
C ALA A 102 1.55 -2.74 -13.22
N GLY A 103 2.10 -3.13 -14.37
CA GLY A 103 1.59 -4.22 -15.19
C GLY A 103 1.57 -5.55 -14.43
N PHE A 104 2.65 -5.85 -13.70
CA PHE A 104 2.71 -7.04 -12.85
C PHE A 104 1.68 -6.99 -11.71
N TYR A 105 1.49 -5.85 -11.05
CA TYR A 105 0.45 -5.65 -10.04
C TYR A 105 -0.96 -5.88 -10.59
N LEU A 106 -1.23 -5.42 -11.82
CA LEU A 106 -2.51 -5.65 -12.50
C LEU A 106 -2.72 -7.14 -12.80
N GLN A 107 -1.69 -7.88 -13.20
CA GLN A 107 -1.77 -9.33 -13.37
C GLN A 107 -2.02 -10.07 -12.06
N LEU A 108 -1.48 -9.57 -10.94
CA LEU A 108 -1.70 -10.14 -9.60
C LEU A 108 -3.09 -9.83 -9.02
N LYS A 109 -3.91 -9.00 -9.65
CA LYS A 109 -5.26 -8.64 -9.20
C LYS A 109 -6.10 -9.84 -8.80
N GLY A 110 -6.03 -10.95 -9.54
CA GLY A 110 -6.76 -12.18 -9.23
C GLY A 110 -6.29 -12.85 -7.94
N LYS A 111 -4.99 -12.79 -7.64
CA LYS A 111 -4.37 -13.44 -6.48
C LYS A 111 -4.61 -12.69 -5.18
N PHE A 112 -4.77 -11.37 -5.26
CA PHE A 112 -5.09 -10.55 -4.10
C PHE A 112 -6.48 -10.82 -3.50
N LYS A 113 -7.37 -11.49 -4.25
CA LYS A 113 -8.64 -12.00 -3.71
C LYS A 113 -8.49 -13.27 -2.87
N SER A 114 -7.30 -13.86 -2.82
CA SER A 114 -7.03 -15.05 -1.99
C SER A 114 -7.16 -14.73 -0.50
N LYS A 115 -7.82 -15.64 0.24
CA LYS A 115 -7.96 -15.55 1.70
C LYS A 115 -6.61 -15.44 2.42
N GLY A 116 -5.55 -16.05 1.87
CA GLY A 116 -4.21 -15.98 2.44
C GLY A 116 -3.64 -14.57 2.42
N PHE A 117 -3.79 -13.88 1.28
CA PHE A 117 -3.32 -12.50 1.14
C PHE A 117 -4.11 -11.53 2.04
N MET A 118 -5.42 -11.75 2.16
CA MET A 118 -6.28 -10.96 3.04
C MET A 118 -5.89 -11.10 4.52
N LYS A 119 -5.52 -12.31 4.98
CA LYS A 119 -5.01 -12.54 6.35
C LYS A 119 -3.68 -11.83 6.59
N GLU A 120 -2.75 -11.88 5.64
CA GLU A 120 -1.46 -11.19 5.78
C GLU A 120 -1.64 -9.67 5.81
N TRP A 121 -2.57 -9.15 5.00
CA TRP A 121 -2.95 -7.75 5.04
C TRP A 121 -3.58 -7.35 6.38
N MET A 122 -4.46 -8.19 6.94
CA MET A 122 -5.04 -7.97 8.26
C MET A 122 -3.96 -7.91 9.34
N ARG A 123 -3.00 -8.84 9.30
CA ARG A 123 -1.86 -8.86 10.21
C ARG A 123 -1.00 -7.60 10.09
N ALA A 124 -0.74 -7.14 8.86
CA ALA A 124 0.02 -5.92 8.58
C ALA A 124 -0.73 -4.65 9.02
N SER A 125 -2.05 -4.60 8.90
CA SER A 125 -2.85 -3.43 9.30
C SER A 125 -3.04 -3.30 10.81
N GLN A 126 -3.07 -4.42 11.54
CA GLN A 126 -3.15 -4.43 13.02
C GLN A 126 -1.78 -4.13 13.66
N GLY A 127 -0.69 -4.57 13.05
CA GLY A 127 0.68 -4.38 13.55
C GLY A 127 1.29 -3.02 13.21
N LEU A 128 0.80 -1.92 13.81
CA LEU A 128 1.27 -0.55 13.50
C LEU A 128 2.77 -0.31 13.73
N ARG A 129 3.42 -1.17 14.51
CA ARG A 129 4.84 -1.07 14.87
C ARG A 129 5.71 -2.19 14.30
N ASN A 130 5.11 -3.12 13.55
CA ASN A 130 5.85 -4.23 12.96
C ASN A 130 6.55 -3.78 11.68
N ARG A 131 7.83 -4.15 11.54
CA ARG A 131 8.62 -3.85 10.33
C ARG A 131 7.97 -4.44 9.08
N ASP A 132 7.37 -5.62 9.20
CA ASP A 132 6.70 -6.33 8.11
C ASP A 132 5.53 -5.53 7.52
N ALA A 133 4.80 -4.78 8.36
CA ALA A 133 3.72 -3.92 7.89
C ALA A 133 4.24 -2.81 6.98
N VAL A 134 5.34 -2.16 7.38
CA VAL A 134 5.95 -1.06 6.61
C VAL A 134 6.44 -1.58 5.26
N ASP A 135 7.07 -2.75 5.23
CA ASP A 135 7.55 -3.36 4.00
C ASP A 135 6.39 -3.71 3.06
N PHE A 136 5.29 -4.25 3.60
CA PHE A 136 4.07 -4.52 2.85
C PHE A 136 3.50 -3.25 2.19
N TRP A 137 3.35 -2.17 2.96
CA TRP A 137 2.79 -0.91 2.43
C TRP A 137 3.73 -0.22 1.44
N THR A 138 5.03 -0.26 1.70
CA THR A 138 6.05 0.30 0.79
C THR A 138 5.99 -0.43 -0.54
N CYS A 139 5.84 -1.75 -0.51
CA CYS A 139 5.66 -2.58 -1.70
C CYS A 139 4.42 -2.15 -2.49
N LEU A 140 3.31 -1.95 -1.80
CA LEU A 140 2.02 -1.61 -2.39
C LEU A 140 2.01 -0.20 -3.03
N CYS A 141 2.71 0.75 -2.42
CA CYS A 141 2.85 2.14 -2.91
C CYS A 141 3.98 2.32 -3.94
N LEU A 142 4.77 1.29 -4.21
CA LEU A 142 5.91 1.33 -5.12
C LEU A 142 5.57 1.89 -6.51
N PRO A 143 4.60 1.35 -7.27
CA PRO A 143 4.33 1.81 -8.64
C PRO A 143 3.92 3.30 -8.67
N VAL A 144 3.12 3.76 -7.71
CA VAL A 144 2.71 5.17 -7.64
C VAL A 144 3.89 6.07 -7.32
N SER A 145 4.80 5.61 -6.46
CA SER A 145 6.03 6.35 -6.13
C SER A 145 6.92 6.50 -7.36
N LEU A 146 7.08 5.43 -8.17
CA LEU A 146 7.85 5.49 -9.41
C LEU A 146 7.23 6.45 -10.42
N PHE A 147 5.92 6.42 -10.57
CA PHE A 147 5.25 7.37 -11.44
C PHE A 147 5.44 8.83 -11.00
N ALA A 148 5.37 9.11 -9.70
CA ALA A 148 5.63 10.45 -9.18
C ALA A 148 7.07 10.92 -9.47
N TRP A 149 8.06 10.03 -9.34
CA TRP A 149 9.45 10.33 -9.70
C TRP A 149 9.61 10.56 -11.21
N ALA A 150 8.96 9.76 -12.06
CA ALA A 150 8.98 9.94 -13.51
C ALA A 150 8.40 11.31 -13.91
N MET A 151 7.26 11.70 -13.32
CA MET A 151 6.65 13.01 -13.52
C MET A 151 7.56 14.15 -13.05
N PHE A 152 8.22 13.99 -11.90
CA PHE A 152 9.18 14.96 -11.40
C PHE A 152 10.34 15.17 -12.37
N PHE A 153 10.96 14.09 -12.86
CA PHE A 153 12.03 14.20 -13.86
C PHE A 153 11.54 14.79 -15.18
N CYS A 154 10.31 14.52 -15.59
CA CYS A 154 9.68 15.14 -16.75
C CYS A 154 9.62 16.66 -16.60
N ILE A 155 9.09 17.15 -15.47
CA ILE A 155 8.99 18.58 -15.17
C ILE A 155 10.37 19.24 -15.13
N VAL A 156 11.33 18.62 -14.43
CA VAL A 156 12.72 19.13 -14.37
C VAL A 156 13.34 19.22 -15.76
N THR A 157 13.13 18.21 -16.61
CA THR A 157 13.61 18.21 -17.99
C THR A 157 13.00 19.34 -18.80
N LEU A 158 11.68 19.55 -18.69
CA LEU A 158 10.99 20.65 -19.35
C LEU A 158 11.51 22.01 -18.88
N LEU A 159 11.72 22.22 -17.58
CA LEU A 159 12.27 23.45 -17.04
C LEU A 159 13.69 23.73 -17.57
N VAL A 160 14.54 22.70 -17.63
CA VAL A 160 15.89 22.83 -18.21
C VAL A 160 15.82 23.22 -19.68
N ILE A 161 14.91 22.64 -20.46
CA ILE A 161 14.72 22.98 -21.87
C ILE A 161 14.22 24.44 -22.01
N ILE A 162 13.21 24.85 -21.24
CA ILE A 162 12.65 26.21 -21.28
C ILE A 162 13.71 27.24 -20.90
N MET A 163 14.49 26.99 -19.84
CA MET A 163 15.58 27.88 -19.43
C MET A 163 16.66 28.01 -20.51
N ARG A 164 16.84 27.00 -21.36
CA ARG A 164 17.81 27.05 -22.47
C ARG A 164 17.32 27.84 -23.68
N ILE A 165 16.01 27.90 -23.90
CA ILE A 165 15.44 28.69 -25.01
C ILE A 165 15.64 30.19 -24.76
N ASN A 166 15.74 30.62 -23.49
CA ASN A 166 16.04 31.99 -23.09
C ASN A 166 17.44 32.08 -22.46
N PRO A 167 18.54 31.99 -23.24
CA PRO A 167 19.87 32.21 -22.72
C PRO A 167 19.99 33.67 -22.31
N THR A 168 19.77 33.96 -21.02
CA THR A 168 20.14 35.26 -20.45
C THR A 168 21.67 35.25 -20.42
N ASN A 169 22.29 36.18 -21.15
CA ASN A 169 23.66 36.15 -21.68
C ASN A 169 24.83 36.09 -20.68
N GLU A 170 24.68 35.58 -19.46
CA GLU A 170 25.67 35.76 -18.38
C GLU A 170 26.16 34.50 -17.66
N MET A 171 26.25 33.35 -18.32
CA MET A 171 26.83 32.17 -17.67
C MET A 171 28.01 31.58 -18.43
N GLU A 172 29.15 32.27 -18.36
CA GLU A 172 30.47 31.69 -18.54
C GLU A 172 30.74 30.72 -17.37
N PHE A 173 30.15 29.54 -17.47
CA PHE A 173 30.12 28.55 -16.40
C PHE A 173 31.48 27.83 -16.33
N ASN A 174 32.17 27.98 -15.19
CA ASN A 174 33.48 27.40 -14.92
C ASN A 174 33.54 25.89 -15.25
N GLN A 175 34.41 25.50 -16.18
CA GLN A 175 34.61 24.11 -16.65
C GLN A 175 34.89 23.11 -15.51
N LYS A 176 35.55 23.55 -14.42
CA LYS A 176 35.79 22.72 -13.21
C LYS A 176 34.49 22.34 -12.49
N GLN A 177 33.53 23.25 -12.48
CA GLN A 177 32.24 23.01 -11.84
C GLN A 177 31.49 21.91 -12.61
N VAL A 178 31.48 21.98 -13.95
CA VAL A 178 30.83 21.00 -14.85
C VAL A 178 31.24 19.54 -14.58
N GLN A 179 32.53 19.26 -14.32
CA GLN A 179 33.00 17.90 -14.01
C GLN A 179 32.43 17.33 -12.69
N ALA A 180 32.37 18.13 -11.63
CA ALA A 180 31.84 17.67 -10.33
C ALA A 180 30.36 17.26 -10.45
N TRP A 181 29.59 17.99 -11.25
CA TRP A 181 28.19 17.67 -11.48
C TRP A 181 27.97 16.40 -12.31
N HIS A 182 28.87 16.08 -13.25
CA HIS A 182 28.78 14.81 -14.00
C HIS A 182 28.92 13.60 -13.09
N ILE A 183 29.91 13.63 -12.21
CA ILE A 183 30.14 12.55 -11.25
C ILE A 183 28.91 12.39 -10.34
N SER A 184 28.35 13.50 -9.86
CA SER A 184 27.12 13.48 -9.04
C SER A 184 25.93 12.87 -9.78
N SER A 185 25.70 13.24 -11.05
CA SER A 185 24.58 12.71 -11.84
C SER A 185 24.74 11.21 -12.15
N ILE A 186 25.96 10.75 -12.46
CA ILE A 186 26.24 9.33 -12.67
C ILE A 186 25.99 8.53 -11.38
N ILE A 187 26.51 9.01 -10.24
CA ILE A 187 26.29 8.36 -8.94
C ILE A 187 24.79 8.31 -8.62
N PHE A 188 24.06 9.39 -8.90
CA PHE A 188 22.61 9.45 -8.72
C PHE A 188 21.89 8.40 -9.57
N LEU A 189 22.19 8.32 -10.88
CA LEU A 189 21.62 7.34 -11.80
C LEU A 189 21.91 5.89 -11.39
N VAL A 190 23.15 5.60 -10.98
CA VAL A 190 23.54 4.27 -10.50
C VAL A 190 22.77 3.94 -9.22
N THR A 191 22.71 4.86 -8.26
CA THR A 191 22.00 4.64 -7.00
C THR A 191 20.51 4.45 -7.21
N LEU A 192 19.91 5.23 -8.12
CA LEU A 192 18.51 5.09 -8.50
C LEU A 192 18.27 3.71 -9.11
N THR A 193 19.06 3.32 -10.12
CA THR A 193 18.93 2.02 -10.79
C THR A 193 19.10 0.85 -9.81
N VAL A 194 20.15 0.86 -8.98
CA VAL A 194 20.39 -0.18 -7.98
C VAL A 194 19.25 -0.23 -6.95
N GLY A 195 18.76 0.93 -6.51
CA GLY A 195 17.61 1.02 -5.60
C GLY A 195 16.37 0.37 -6.18
N GLN A 196 16.08 0.62 -7.46
CA GLN A 196 14.95 0.01 -8.17
C GLN A 196 15.12 -1.51 -8.32
N VAL A 197 16.30 -1.97 -8.71
CA VAL A 197 16.59 -3.41 -8.86
C VAL A 197 16.44 -4.14 -7.53
N VAL A 198 16.93 -3.56 -6.43
CA VAL A 198 16.77 -4.15 -5.09
C VAL A 198 15.29 -4.23 -4.69
N GLN A 199 14.48 -3.22 -5.03
CA GLN A 199 13.04 -3.23 -4.74
C GLN A 199 12.30 -4.31 -5.54
N VAL A 200 12.58 -4.41 -6.84
CA VAL A 200 12.01 -5.45 -7.71
C VAL A 200 12.45 -6.85 -7.24
N TYR A 201 13.72 -7.00 -6.85
CA TYR A 201 14.25 -8.26 -6.33
C TYR A 201 13.57 -8.66 -5.01
N ARG A 202 13.44 -7.73 -4.06
CA ARG A 202 12.74 -7.98 -2.78
C ARG A 202 11.30 -8.38 -3.02
N PHE A 203 10.64 -7.75 -3.99
CA PHE A 203 9.29 -8.09 -4.36
C PHE A 203 9.17 -9.48 -4.96
N GLY A 204 10.06 -9.85 -5.90
CA GLY A 204 10.14 -11.20 -6.44
C GLY A 204 10.34 -12.27 -5.37
N LYS A 205 11.07 -11.94 -4.30
CA LYS A 205 11.26 -12.83 -3.14
C LYS A 205 10.03 -12.94 -2.23
N LEU A 206 9.24 -11.86 -2.09
CA LEU A 206 8.02 -11.87 -1.27
C LEU A 206 6.88 -12.65 -1.90
N LEU A 207 6.89 -12.83 -3.22
CA LEU A 207 5.92 -13.69 -3.88
C LEU A 207 6.24 -15.15 -3.56
N PRO A 208 5.35 -15.87 -2.85
CA PRO A 208 5.52 -17.31 -2.71
C PRO A 208 5.61 -17.93 -4.11
N PRO A 209 6.50 -18.93 -4.31
CA PRO A 209 6.68 -19.55 -5.61
C PRO A 209 5.33 -20.01 -6.12
N LEU A 210 4.89 -19.37 -7.21
CA LEU A 210 3.60 -19.61 -7.85
C LEU A 210 3.49 -20.99 -8.48
N THR A 211 4.62 -21.69 -8.54
CA THR A 211 4.74 -23.10 -8.86
C THR A 211 4.47 -23.88 -7.57
N GLY A 212 3.30 -24.50 -7.47
CA GLY A 212 2.91 -25.41 -6.40
C GLY A 212 3.73 -26.70 -6.33
N THR A 213 5.05 -26.62 -6.46
CA THR A 213 6.00 -27.70 -6.24
C THR A 213 6.60 -27.50 -4.84
N THR A 214 5.87 -27.97 -3.85
CA THR A 214 6.36 -28.22 -2.51
C THR A 214 7.53 -29.20 -2.57
N LYS A 215 8.76 -28.70 -2.43
CA LYS A 215 9.84 -29.34 -1.64
C LYS A 215 11.10 -28.46 -1.61
N GLY A 216 11.30 -27.86 -0.44
CA GLY A 216 12.58 -27.53 0.20
C GLY A 216 13.74 -27.05 -0.68
N THR A 217 13.88 -25.75 -0.85
CA THR A 217 15.20 -25.16 -1.04
C THR A 217 15.23 -23.78 -0.38
N SER A 218 15.69 -23.74 0.87
CA SER A 218 16.03 -22.51 1.56
C SER A 218 17.25 -21.88 0.88
N LEU A 219 17.00 -21.02 -0.11
CA LEU A 219 18.08 -20.26 -0.74
C LEU A 219 18.51 -19.12 0.19
N PHE A 220 19.82 -19.09 0.44
CA PHE A 220 20.55 -18.26 1.38
C PHE A 220 20.09 -16.80 1.49
N LEU A 221 19.93 -16.36 2.74
CA LEU A 221 19.82 -14.98 3.15
C LEU A 221 21.19 -14.30 3.04
N LEU A 222 21.40 -13.50 1.98
CA LEU A 222 22.45 -12.47 2.03
C LEU A 222 21.85 -11.17 2.60
N PRO A 223 22.38 -10.63 3.70
CA PRO A 223 21.98 -9.34 4.21
C PRO A 223 22.49 -8.25 3.25
N VAL A 224 21.60 -7.71 2.42
CA VAL A 224 21.91 -6.53 1.60
C VAL A 224 21.90 -5.30 2.51
N THR A 225 23.08 -4.88 2.95
CA THR A 225 23.33 -3.58 3.59
C THR A 225 23.25 -2.49 2.52
N THR A 226 22.07 -1.90 2.31
CA THR A 226 21.93 -0.74 1.42
C THR A 226 22.57 0.51 2.06
N PRO A 227 23.23 1.38 1.28
CA PRO A 227 23.78 2.64 1.79
C PRO A 227 22.68 3.53 2.40
N GLN A 228 22.90 3.99 3.64
CA GLN A 228 21.89 4.67 4.47
C GLN A 228 21.33 5.97 3.87
N SER A 229 22.09 6.68 3.04
CA SER A 229 21.81 8.08 2.71
C SER A 229 20.68 8.27 1.70
N CYS A 230 20.63 7.47 0.62
CA CYS A 230 19.55 7.56 -0.38
C CYS A 230 18.28 6.80 0.05
N GLY A 231 18.45 5.76 0.87
CA GLY A 231 17.32 5.05 1.47
C GLY A 231 16.48 5.94 2.40
N TRP A 232 17.09 6.97 3.02
CA TRP A 232 16.39 7.88 3.94
C TRP A 232 15.42 8.81 3.22
N PHE A 233 15.80 9.37 2.06
CA PHE A 233 14.90 10.22 1.27
C PHE A 233 13.73 9.43 0.70
N PHE A 234 13.99 8.24 0.15
CA PHE A 234 12.93 7.37 -0.34
C PHE A 234 12.03 6.89 0.80
N ARG A 235 12.61 6.51 1.95
CA ARG A 235 11.83 6.15 3.15
C ARG A 235 10.99 7.30 3.64
N ASN A 236 11.53 8.51 3.79
CA ASN A 236 10.76 9.65 4.29
C ASN A 236 9.68 10.10 3.30
N TRP A 237 9.96 10.06 2.00
CA TRP A 237 8.95 10.36 0.99
C TRP A 237 7.84 9.31 0.98
N CYS A 238 8.20 8.02 0.91
CA CYS A 238 7.24 6.92 1.04
C CYS A 238 6.53 6.95 2.39
N TRP A 239 7.16 7.41 3.47
CA TRP A 239 6.56 7.53 4.80
C TRP A 239 5.58 8.69 4.88
N CYS A 240 5.90 9.84 4.28
CA CYS A 240 4.98 10.97 4.13
C CYS A 240 3.78 10.57 3.28
N TRP A 241 4.01 9.86 2.18
CA TRP A 241 2.96 9.38 1.30
C TRP A 241 2.13 8.27 1.95
N PHE A 242 2.78 7.37 2.71
CA PHE A 242 2.12 6.37 3.55
C PHE A 242 1.25 7.03 4.61
N LYS A 243 1.75 8.05 5.32
CA LYS A 243 0.96 8.83 6.30
C LYS A 243 -0.22 9.52 5.62
N TYR A 244 -0.02 10.11 4.45
CA TYR A 244 -1.09 10.73 3.68
C TYR A 244 -2.16 9.71 3.28
N PHE A 245 -1.75 8.57 2.70
CA PHE A 245 -2.66 7.50 2.29
C PHE A 245 -3.37 6.87 3.49
N GLN A 246 -2.67 6.65 4.60
CA GLN A 246 -3.22 6.13 5.85
C GLN A 246 -4.27 7.09 6.43
N VAL A 247 -4.01 8.41 6.45
CA VAL A 247 -4.96 9.42 6.91
C VAL A 247 -6.18 9.47 6.00
N ARG A 248 -5.99 9.47 4.67
CA ARG A 248 -7.09 9.49 3.69
C ARG A 248 -7.94 8.22 3.76
N PHE A 249 -7.31 7.06 3.94
CA PHE A 249 -7.98 5.78 4.11
C PHE A 249 -8.80 5.75 5.40
N ARG A 250 -8.21 6.19 6.52
CA ARG A 250 -8.90 6.27 7.82
C ARG A 250 -10.05 7.28 7.80
N ALA A 251 -9.88 8.39 7.08
CA ALA A 251 -10.93 9.39 6.88
C ALA A 251 -12.09 8.84 6.05
N GLY A 252 -11.81 8.12 4.95
CA GLY A 252 -12.85 7.44 4.16
C GLY A 252 -13.63 6.40 4.97
N VAL A 253 -12.96 5.66 5.86
CA VAL A 253 -13.62 4.68 6.76
C VAL A 253 -14.48 5.36 7.84
N LEU A 254 -14.04 6.51 8.37
CA LEU A 254 -14.78 7.25 9.40
C LEU A 254 -16.00 7.98 8.84
N ASP A 255 -15.90 8.51 7.62
CA ASP A 255 -17.00 9.20 6.96
C ASP A 255 -18.18 8.25 6.68
N GLU A 256 -17.88 7.00 6.33
CA GLU A 256 -18.88 5.98 6.03
C GLU A 256 -19.57 5.41 7.27
N ARG A 257 -18.89 5.34 8.42
CA ARG A 257 -19.56 5.06 9.71
C ARG A 257 -20.59 6.14 10.07
N ARG A 258 -20.36 7.38 9.64
CA ARG A 258 -21.25 8.51 9.93
C ARG A 258 -22.47 8.52 9.01
N THR A 259 -22.32 8.12 7.75
CA THR A 259 -23.45 8.04 6.80
C THR A 259 -24.25 6.74 6.95
N GLY A 260 -23.60 5.60 7.18
CA GLY A 260 -24.28 4.31 7.37
C GLY A 260 -25.12 4.23 8.67
N GLY A 261 -24.67 4.87 9.74
CA GLY A 261 -25.40 4.91 11.02
C GLY A 261 -26.73 5.65 10.97
N ASN A 262 -26.86 6.64 10.08
CA ASN A 262 -28.11 7.37 9.90
C ASN A 262 -29.12 6.59 9.04
N MET A 263 -28.66 5.77 8.09
CA MET A 263 -29.56 5.04 7.19
C MET A 263 -30.29 3.87 7.88
N LEU A 264 -29.65 3.20 8.84
CA LEU A 264 -30.28 2.17 9.69
C LEU A 264 -31.30 2.74 10.69
N ARG A 265 -31.15 4.01 11.09
CA ARG A 265 -32.10 4.70 11.97
C ARG A 265 -33.38 5.11 11.24
N TYR A 266 -33.34 5.34 9.92
CA TYR A 266 -34.54 5.58 9.12
C TYR A 266 -35.33 4.30 8.79
N GLN A 267 -34.66 3.16 8.60
CA GLN A 267 -35.37 1.88 8.34
C GLN A 267 -36.08 1.30 9.58
N THR A 268 -35.56 1.53 10.78
CA THR A 268 -36.24 1.11 12.03
C THR A 268 -37.45 2.00 12.34
N VAL A 269 -37.42 3.30 12.01
CA VAL A 269 -38.57 4.19 12.19
C VAL A 269 -39.68 3.92 11.15
N SER A 270 -39.34 3.47 9.93
CA SER A 270 -40.36 3.19 8.90
C SER A 270 -41.14 1.90 9.12
N ARG A 271 -40.68 0.95 9.96
CA ARG A 271 -41.43 -0.30 10.24
C ARG A 271 -42.50 -0.17 11.32
N TYR A 272 -42.45 0.85 12.17
CA TYR A 272 -43.49 1.08 13.17
C TYR A 272 -44.70 1.86 12.65
N LYS A 273 -44.60 2.49 11.47
CA LYS A 273 -45.66 3.36 10.94
C LYS A 273 -46.62 2.68 9.93
N THR A 274 -46.44 1.39 9.66
CA THR A 274 -47.26 0.65 8.66
C THR A 274 -48.10 -0.47 9.27
N GLY A 275 -48.22 -0.52 10.61
CA GLY A 275 -48.98 -1.56 11.32
C GLY A 275 -50.41 -1.17 11.74
N GLU A 276 -50.83 0.09 11.61
CA GLU A 276 -52.03 0.59 12.32
C GLU A 276 -53.12 1.19 11.41
N LEU A 277 -53.40 0.56 10.26
CA LEU A 277 -54.63 0.81 9.51
C LEU A 277 -55.22 -0.51 9.02
N ARG A 278 -55.87 -1.26 9.92
CA ARG A 278 -56.90 -2.21 9.52
C ARG A 278 -58.28 -1.66 9.88
N HIS A 279 -59.00 -1.42 8.80
CA HIS A 279 -60.34 -0.92 8.67
C HIS A 279 -61.37 -1.62 9.56
N HIS A 280 -62.16 -0.77 10.22
CA HIS A 280 -63.48 -1.05 10.81
C HIS A 280 -64.50 -1.43 9.72
N PRO A 281 -65.28 -2.52 9.85
CA PRO A 281 -66.43 -2.76 8.98
C PRO A 281 -67.63 -1.94 9.45
N ARG A 282 -68.16 -1.13 8.54
CA ARG A 282 -69.38 -0.33 8.70
C ARG A 282 -70.58 -1.25 8.41
N LYS A 283 -71.41 -1.51 9.44
CA LYS A 283 -72.74 -2.11 9.29
C LYS A 283 -73.67 -1.09 8.64
N ASN A 284 -74.43 -1.52 7.65
CA ASN A 284 -75.77 -1.05 7.23
C ASN A 284 -76.40 -2.29 6.57
N GLY A 285 -77.60 -2.75 6.93
CA GLY A 285 -78.84 -1.98 7.07
C GLY A 285 -79.72 -2.41 5.91
#